data_AF-A0A524EHC3-F1
#
_entry.id   AF-A0A524EHC3-F1
#
_cell.length_a   1.000
_cell.length_b   1.000
_cell.length_c   1.000
_cell.angle_alpha   90.00
_cell.angle_beta   90.00
_cell.angle_gamma   90.00
#
_symmetry.space_group_name_H-M   'P 1'
#
loop_
_entity.id
_entity.type
_entity.pdbx_description
1 polymer ?
#
loop_
_entity_poly.entity_id
_entity_poly.type
_entity_poly.pdbx_seq_one_letter_code
_entity_poly.pdbx_strand_id
1 'polypeptide(L)'
;MSHGKDIPEDHLFLDPKEVLSQYSVEWMSLRKSYEEIKKKLTDIQRDLSEIDSKLEEGSISEKEHIQQYRDKWLESTEIVQVKREVESRLFEIQRDIRAANKALKEQEQQKRRRERIEQEKSNAMIEWMSLKKGFELVSNERKQISDEMDRLDKKREQNEISDEIYRKGKVEQIGKLAELSRVESDIKRRLNELLDVIRK
;
A
#
# COMPACT_ATOMS: atom_id res chain seq x y z
N MET A 1 -25.88 -22.41 -30.66
CA MET A 1 -24.54 -23.02 -30.89
C MET A 1 -23.56 -21.91 -31.23
N SER A 2 -22.70 -21.52 -30.30
CA SER A 2 -21.28 -21.24 -30.59
C SER A 2 -20.57 -21.05 -29.26
N HIS A 3 -19.82 -22.08 -28.85
CA HIS A 3 -18.93 -22.07 -27.70
C HIS A 3 -17.75 -21.14 -27.99
N GLY A 4 -17.68 -20.03 -27.26
CA GLY A 4 -16.53 -19.12 -27.24
C GLY A 4 -15.90 -19.07 -25.86
N LYS A 5 -15.22 -20.17 -25.49
CA LYS A 5 -14.24 -20.34 -24.40
C LYS A 5 -14.29 -19.29 -23.26
N ASP A 6 -14.99 -19.67 -22.20
CA ASP A 6 -14.69 -19.24 -20.84
C ASP A 6 -13.22 -19.60 -20.53
N ILE A 7 -12.34 -18.61 -20.57
CA ILE A 7 -11.08 -18.68 -19.83
C ILE A 7 -11.51 -18.49 -18.37
N PRO A 8 -11.22 -19.42 -17.44
CA PRO A 8 -11.62 -19.24 -16.06
C PRO A 8 -10.97 -17.96 -15.53
N GLU A 9 -11.78 -16.96 -15.17
CA GLU A 9 -11.34 -15.73 -14.49
C GLU A 9 -10.81 -15.97 -13.06
N ASP A 10 -10.57 -17.22 -12.67
CA ASP A 10 -10.16 -17.61 -11.31
C ASP A 10 -8.69 -17.28 -10.96
N HIS A 11 -7.92 -16.70 -11.88
CA HIS A 11 -6.59 -16.17 -11.58
C HIS A 11 -6.61 -14.74 -10.98
N LEU A 12 -7.79 -14.11 -10.85
CA LEU A 12 -7.90 -12.69 -10.50
C LEU A 12 -7.64 -12.35 -9.02
N PHE A 13 -7.41 -13.32 -8.14
CA PHE A 13 -7.25 -13.07 -6.69
C PHE A 13 -6.12 -13.85 -6.01
N LEU A 14 -5.05 -14.21 -6.72
CA LEU A 14 -3.85 -14.72 -6.03
C LEU A 14 -3.16 -13.57 -5.28
N ASP A 15 -2.90 -13.75 -3.98
CA ASP A 15 -2.10 -12.81 -3.18
C ASP A 15 -0.73 -12.67 -3.87
N PRO A 16 -0.26 -11.45 -4.19
CA PRO A 16 1.07 -11.23 -4.75
C PRO A 16 2.19 -11.98 -4.00
N LYS A 17 2.04 -12.24 -2.69
CA LYS A 17 2.98 -13.07 -1.91
C LYS A 17 2.95 -14.54 -2.29
N GLU A 18 1.77 -15.10 -2.53
CA GLU A 18 1.61 -16.48 -3.00
C GLU A 18 2.19 -16.64 -4.41
N VAL A 19 1.93 -15.67 -5.27
CA VAL A 19 2.50 -15.58 -6.63
C VAL A 19 4.03 -15.59 -6.57
N LEU A 20 4.65 -14.77 -5.71
CA LEU A 20 6.10 -14.74 -5.55
C LEU A 20 6.67 -16.06 -5.00
N SER A 21 5.98 -16.70 -4.07
CA SER A 21 6.40 -17.98 -3.48
C SER A 21 6.39 -19.10 -4.52
N GLN A 22 5.28 -19.25 -5.25
CA GLN A 22 5.11 -20.27 -6.29
C GLN A 22 6.14 -20.08 -7.41
N TYR A 23 6.28 -18.85 -7.92
CA TYR A 23 7.22 -18.55 -8.98
C TYR A 23 8.68 -18.66 -8.55
N SER A 24 9.01 -18.43 -7.28
CA SER A 24 10.37 -18.64 -6.79
C SER A 24 10.80 -20.11 -6.91
N VAL A 25 9.90 -21.05 -6.62
CA VAL A 25 10.17 -22.49 -6.74
C VAL A 25 10.24 -22.91 -8.20
N GLU A 26 9.26 -22.50 -9.00
CA GLU A 26 9.22 -22.81 -10.44
C GLU A 26 10.45 -22.26 -11.17
N TRP A 27 10.84 -21.01 -10.86
CA TRP A 27 12.03 -20.37 -11.44
C TRP A 27 13.33 -21.11 -11.10
N MET A 28 13.51 -21.54 -9.84
CA MET A 28 14.70 -22.31 -9.45
C MET A 28 14.76 -23.65 -10.19
N SER A 29 13.62 -24.33 -10.33
CA SER A 29 13.52 -25.59 -11.08
C SER A 29 13.88 -25.40 -12.56
N LEU A 30 13.25 -24.43 -13.23
CA LEU A 30 13.51 -24.14 -14.64
C LEU A 30 14.94 -23.68 -14.88
N ARG A 31 15.53 -22.90 -13.97
CA ARG A 31 16.93 -22.51 -14.06
C ARG A 31 17.85 -23.72 -13.98
N LYS A 32 17.55 -24.69 -13.12
CA LYS A 32 18.31 -25.95 -13.04
C LYS A 32 18.16 -26.75 -14.34
N SER A 33 16.95 -26.90 -14.85
CA SER A 33 16.69 -27.56 -16.14
C SER A 33 17.42 -26.87 -17.30
N TYR A 34 17.47 -25.54 -17.30
CA TYR A 34 18.21 -24.78 -18.29
C TYR A 34 19.73 -25.04 -18.26
N GLU A 35 20.31 -25.10 -17.06
CA GLU A 35 21.73 -25.45 -16.90
C GLU A 35 22.01 -26.90 -17.32
N GLU A 36 21.09 -27.84 -17.05
CA GLU A 36 21.19 -29.22 -17.53
C GLU A 36 21.12 -29.30 -19.06
N ILE A 37 20.22 -28.56 -19.69
CA ILE A 37 20.11 -28.45 -21.15
C ILE A 37 21.41 -27.93 -21.77
N LYS A 38 22.02 -26.89 -21.18
CA LYS A 38 23.31 -26.36 -21.63
C LYS A 38 24.42 -27.41 -21.56
N LYS A 39 24.46 -28.19 -20.48
CA LYS A 39 25.43 -29.30 -20.35
C LYS A 39 25.24 -30.32 -21.46
N LYS A 40 24.00 -30.78 -21.71
CA LYS A 40 23.71 -31.73 -22.79
C LYS A 40 24.13 -31.20 -24.17
N LEU A 41 23.87 -29.93 -24.47
CA LEU A 41 24.32 -29.33 -25.74
C LEU A 41 25.85 -29.28 -25.85
N THR A 42 26.54 -29.05 -24.73
CA THR A 42 28.01 -29.07 -24.68
C THR A 42 28.55 -30.48 -24.88
N ASP A 43 27.89 -31.49 -24.28
CA ASP A 43 28.23 -32.90 -24.48
C ASP A 43 28.02 -33.33 -25.93
N ILE A 44 26.91 -32.93 -26.57
CA ILE A 44 26.69 -33.21 -28.01
C ILE A 44 27.76 -32.54 -28.88
N GLN A 45 28.17 -31.32 -28.56
CA GLN A 45 29.25 -30.66 -29.30
C GLN A 45 30.58 -31.43 -29.18
N ARG A 46 30.86 -31.98 -27.99
CA ARG A 46 32.02 -32.87 -27.79
C ARG A 46 31.86 -34.15 -28.61
N ASP A 47 30.69 -34.80 -28.55
CA ASP A 47 30.42 -36.04 -29.31
C ASP A 47 30.57 -35.83 -30.82
N LEU A 48 30.08 -34.71 -31.36
CA LEU A 48 30.26 -34.34 -32.77
C LEU A 48 31.74 -34.18 -33.12
N SER A 49 32.52 -33.52 -32.25
CA SER A 49 33.96 -33.36 -32.43
C SER A 49 34.68 -34.71 -32.40
N GLU A 50 34.27 -35.63 -31.52
CA GLU A 50 34.82 -36.99 -31.47
C GLU A 50 34.47 -37.81 -32.72
N ILE A 51 33.27 -37.64 -33.28
CA ILE A 51 32.86 -38.27 -34.55
C ILE A 51 33.76 -37.75 -35.69
N ASP A 52 34.03 -36.45 -35.73
CA ASP A 52 34.94 -35.86 -36.71
C ASP A 52 36.37 -36.42 -36.57
N SER A 53 36.90 -36.50 -35.35
CA SER A 53 38.22 -37.12 -35.09
C SER A 53 38.27 -38.59 -35.53
N LYS A 54 37.22 -39.38 -35.28
CA LYS A 54 37.17 -40.78 -35.72
C LYS A 54 37.20 -40.94 -37.23
N LEU A 55 36.62 -39.99 -37.98
CA LEU A 55 36.70 -39.98 -39.44
C LEU A 55 38.13 -39.64 -39.89
N GLU A 56 38.77 -38.64 -39.28
CA GLU A 56 40.17 -38.26 -39.59
C GLU A 56 41.15 -39.40 -39.32
N GLU A 57 40.94 -40.15 -38.24
CA GLU A 57 41.72 -41.33 -37.88
C GLU A 57 41.43 -42.56 -38.77
N GLY A 58 40.38 -42.49 -39.61
CA GLY A 58 39.93 -43.60 -40.45
C GLY A 58 39.26 -44.74 -39.66
N SER A 59 38.91 -44.49 -38.39
CA SER A 59 38.27 -45.45 -37.49
C SER A 59 36.80 -45.72 -37.85
N ILE A 60 36.19 -44.85 -38.64
CA ILE A 60 34.83 -45.00 -39.20
C ILE A 60 34.82 -44.66 -40.68
N SER A 61 33.88 -45.22 -41.42
CA SER A 61 33.63 -44.84 -42.82
C SER A 61 32.87 -43.52 -42.93
N GLU A 62 32.98 -42.85 -44.08
CA GLU A 62 32.23 -41.61 -44.37
C GLU A 62 30.72 -41.80 -44.27
N LYS A 63 30.21 -42.98 -44.65
CA LYS A 63 28.78 -43.30 -44.52
C LYS A 63 28.34 -43.45 -43.07
N GLU A 64 29.19 -44.02 -42.21
CA GLU A 64 28.94 -44.12 -40.76
C GLU A 64 29.04 -42.75 -40.08
N HIS A 65 29.99 -41.91 -40.49
CA HIS A 65 30.11 -40.53 -40.03
C HIS A 65 28.83 -39.74 -40.32
N ILE A 66 28.36 -39.72 -41.56
CA ILE A 66 27.14 -39.01 -41.96
C ILE A 66 25.93 -39.48 -41.13
N GLN A 67 25.81 -40.79 -40.88
CA GLN A 67 24.71 -41.33 -40.09
C GLN A 67 24.78 -40.87 -38.62
N GLN A 68 25.94 -41.03 -37.97
CA GLN A 68 26.12 -40.63 -36.56
C GLN A 68 25.97 -39.12 -36.38
N TYR A 69 26.49 -38.32 -37.32
CA TYR A 69 26.36 -36.88 -37.31
C TYR A 69 24.89 -36.46 -37.43
N ARG A 70 24.13 -37.09 -38.32
CA ARG A 70 22.70 -36.82 -38.49
C ARG A 70 21.90 -37.14 -37.23
N ASP A 71 22.19 -38.27 -36.58
CA ASP A 71 21.51 -38.67 -35.36
C ASP A 71 21.80 -37.67 -34.21
N LYS A 72 23.06 -37.23 -34.06
CA LYS A 72 23.44 -36.19 -33.09
C LYS A 72 22.87 -34.82 -33.40
N TRP A 73 22.73 -34.48 -34.69
CA TRP A 73 22.09 -33.25 -35.11
C TRP A 73 20.60 -33.20 -34.76
N LEU A 74 19.89 -34.32 -34.94
CA LEU A 74 18.49 -34.46 -34.53
C LEU A 74 18.36 -34.31 -33.01
N GLU A 75 19.19 -35.00 -32.24
CA GLU A 75 19.24 -34.88 -30.77
C GLU A 75 19.46 -33.42 -30.33
N SER A 76 20.42 -32.72 -30.96
CA SER A 76 20.68 -31.30 -30.68
C SER A 76 19.47 -30.41 -30.97
N THR A 77 18.77 -30.67 -32.08
CA THR A 77 17.60 -29.89 -32.50
C THR A 77 16.46 -29.99 -31.48
N GLU A 78 16.17 -31.20 -30.99
CA GLU A 78 15.16 -31.43 -29.95
C GLU A 78 15.53 -30.69 -28.66
N ILE A 79 16.79 -30.77 -28.23
CA ILE A 79 17.25 -30.09 -27.01
C ILE A 79 17.16 -28.57 -27.16
N VAL A 80 17.45 -28.01 -28.34
CA VAL A 80 17.29 -26.57 -28.61
C VAL A 80 15.84 -26.14 -28.55
N GLN A 81 14.88 -26.97 -28.98
CA GLN A 81 13.45 -26.65 -28.85
C GLN A 81 13.05 -26.56 -27.38
N VAL A 82 13.40 -27.58 -26.57
CA VAL A 82 13.14 -27.58 -25.12
C VAL A 82 13.82 -26.38 -24.45
N LYS A 83 15.04 -26.02 -24.87
CA LYS A 83 15.74 -24.82 -24.37
C LYS A 83 14.90 -23.55 -24.56
N ARG A 84 14.34 -23.36 -25.76
CA ARG A 84 13.52 -22.18 -26.08
C ARG A 84 12.24 -22.12 -25.25
N GLU A 85 11.60 -23.26 -25.01
CA GLU A 85 10.41 -23.35 -24.15
C GLU A 85 10.74 -22.96 -22.71
N VAL A 86 11.85 -23.48 -22.16
CA VAL A 86 12.33 -23.13 -20.82
C VAL A 86 12.68 -21.64 -20.72
N GLU A 87 13.35 -21.07 -21.73
CA GLU A 87 13.67 -19.64 -21.79
C GLU A 87 12.39 -18.77 -21.84
N SER A 88 11.41 -19.16 -22.67
CA SER A 88 10.12 -18.47 -22.75
C SER A 88 9.40 -18.48 -21.40
N ARG A 89 9.37 -19.65 -20.72
CA ARG A 89 8.73 -19.78 -19.42
C ARG A 89 9.44 -18.98 -18.33
N LEU A 90 10.78 -18.98 -18.32
CA LEU A 90 11.58 -18.15 -17.41
C LEU A 90 11.29 -16.65 -17.61
N PHE A 91 11.13 -16.21 -18.85
CA PHE A 91 10.79 -14.83 -19.17
C PHE A 91 9.39 -14.45 -18.65
N GLU A 92 8.38 -15.31 -18.85
CA GLU A 92 7.03 -15.12 -18.30
C GLU A 92 7.06 -14.99 -16.78
N ILE A 93 7.69 -15.94 -16.09
CA ILE A 93 7.82 -15.93 -14.63
C ILE A 93 8.49 -14.63 -14.16
N GLN A 94 9.55 -14.19 -14.85
CA GLN A 94 10.22 -12.94 -14.49
C GLN A 94 9.29 -11.72 -14.65
N ARG A 95 8.47 -11.69 -15.71
CA ARG A 95 7.48 -10.63 -15.91
C ARG A 95 6.44 -10.63 -14.78
N ASP A 96 5.95 -11.80 -14.40
CA ASP A 96 4.90 -11.94 -13.40
C ASP A 96 5.43 -11.61 -11.99
N ILE A 97 6.67 -12.00 -11.65
CA ILE A 97 7.37 -11.57 -10.44
C ILE A 97 7.49 -10.04 -10.36
N ARG A 98 7.82 -9.36 -11.47
CA ARG A 98 7.90 -7.88 -11.49
C ARG A 98 6.54 -7.25 -11.26
N ALA A 99 5.47 -7.79 -11.86
CA ALA A 99 4.11 -7.32 -11.67
C ALA A 99 3.64 -7.50 -10.22
N ALA A 100 3.88 -8.67 -9.63
CA ALA A 100 3.55 -8.97 -8.24
C ALA A 100 4.27 -8.04 -7.25
N ASN A 101 5.57 -7.80 -7.45
CA ASN A 101 6.34 -6.84 -6.64
C ASN A 101 5.81 -5.41 -6.73
N LYS A 102 5.39 -4.98 -7.93
CA LYS A 102 4.78 -3.66 -8.12
C LYS A 102 3.47 -3.55 -7.34
N ALA A 103 2.60 -4.56 -7.43
CA ALA A 103 1.33 -4.60 -6.72
C ALA A 103 1.53 -4.58 -5.19
N LEU A 104 2.49 -5.34 -4.66
CA LEU A 104 2.86 -5.33 -3.23
C LEU A 104 3.27 -3.94 -2.76
N LYS A 105 4.12 -3.25 -3.53
CA LYS A 105 4.57 -1.90 -3.20
C LYS A 105 3.40 -0.90 -3.17
N GLU A 106 2.48 -1.01 -4.13
CA GLU A 106 1.28 -0.16 -4.17
C GLU A 106 0.36 -0.42 -2.96
N GLN A 107 0.16 -1.69 -2.58
CA GLN A 107 -0.61 -2.05 -1.39
C GLN A 107 0.02 -1.51 -0.11
N GLU A 108 1.34 -1.62 0.06
CA GLU A 108 2.05 -1.06 1.22
C GLU A 108 1.93 0.46 1.30
N GLN A 109 2.04 1.15 0.15
CA GLN A 109 1.86 2.61 0.09
C GLN A 109 0.43 3.02 0.45
N GLN A 110 -0.57 2.30 -0.04
CA GLN A 110 -1.97 2.54 0.32
C GLN A 110 -2.21 2.28 1.82
N LYS A 111 -1.65 1.21 2.37
CA LYS A 111 -1.73 0.90 3.81
C LYS A 111 -1.13 2.03 4.65
N ARG A 112 0.09 2.47 4.34
CA ARG A 112 0.73 3.61 5.03
C ARG A 112 -0.08 4.89 4.90
N ARG A 113 -0.69 5.14 3.73
CA ARG A 113 -1.56 6.30 3.52
C ARG A 113 -2.80 6.23 4.41
N ARG A 114 -3.44 5.06 4.49
CA ARG A 114 -4.61 4.84 5.37
C ARG A 114 -4.24 5.02 6.85
N GLU A 115 -3.11 4.44 7.28
CA GLU A 115 -2.60 4.58 8.65
C GLU A 115 -2.34 6.05 9.00
N ARG A 116 -1.75 6.83 8.08
CA ARG A 116 -1.56 8.28 8.30
C ARG A 116 -2.88 9.03 8.42
N ILE A 117 -3.83 8.77 7.54
CA ILE A 117 -5.16 9.40 7.60
C ILE A 117 -5.85 9.03 8.92
N GLU A 118 -5.78 7.77 9.33
CA GLU A 118 -6.37 7.31 10.59
C GLU A 118 -5.70 7.95 11.81
N GLN A 119 -4.38 8.11 11.78
CA GLN A 119 -3.64 8.83 12.82
C GLN A 119 -4.01 10.31 12.86
N GLU A 120 -4.14 10.97 11.71
CA GLU A 120 -4.59 12.37 11.60
C GLU A 120 -6.02 12.52 12.17
N LYS A 121 -6.94 11.62 11.83
CA LYS A 121 -8.30 11.57 12.39
C LYS A 121 -8.31 11.36 13.89
N SER A 122 -7.48 10.43 14.40
CA SER A 122 -7.36 10.16 15.83
C SER A 122 -6.84 11.38 16.58
N ASN A 123 -5.80 12.03 16.07
CA ASN A 123 -5.24 13.24 16.67
C ASN A 123 -6.28 14.38 16.66
N ALA A 124 -6.98 14.58 15.54
CA ALA A 124 -8.05 15.56 15.44
C ALA A 124 -9.21 15.27 16.41
N MET A 125 -9.55 14.00 16.61
CA MET A 125 -10.58 13.57 17.56
C MET A 125 -10.17 13.86 19.01
N ILE A 126 -8.92 13.59 19.38
CA ILE A 126 -8.38 13.91 20.71
C ILE A 126 -8.44 15.43 20.96
N GLU A 127 -7.97 16.22 19.99
CA GLU A 127 -8.02 17.69 20.07
C GLU A 127 -9.48 18.18 20.19
N TRP A 128 -10.38 17.62 19.40
CA TRP A 128 -11.79 17.97 19.41
C TRP A 128 -12.45 17.68 20.76
N MET A 129 -12.18 16.51 21.36
CA MET A 129 -12.70 16.16 22.69
C MET A 129 -12.17 17.10 23.77
N SER A 130 -10.88 17.47 23.71
CA SER A 130 -10.27 18.42 24.63
C SER A 130 -10.92 19.81 24.53
N LEU A 131 -11.06 20.32 23.30
CA LEU A 131 -11.68 21.62 23.03
C LEU A 131 -13.17 21.64 23.41
N LYS A 132 -13.90 20.54 23.21
CA LYS A 132 -15.29 20.43 23.64
C LYS A 132 -15.42 20.59 25.15
N LYS A 133 -14.56 19.93 25.93
CA LYS A 133 -14.53 20.09 27.39
C LYS A 133 -14.20 21.52 27.78
N GLY A 134 -13.24 22.17 27.10
CA GLY A 134 -12.93 23.58 27.30
C GLY A 134 -14.12 24.50 26.98
N PHE A 135 -14.84 24.23 25.89
CA PHE A 135 -16.05 24.96 25.51
C PHE A 135 -17.15 24.86 26.58
N GLU A 136 -17.35 23.67 27.14
CA GLU A 136 -18.32 23.46 28.23
C GLU A 136 -17.96 24.27 29.48
N LEU A 137 -16.67 24.40 29.81
CA LEU A 137 -16.21 25.24 30.92
C LEU A 137 -16.51 26.73 30.67
N VAL A 138 -16.18 27.24 29.49
CA VAL A 138 -16.44 28.64 29.09
C VAL A 138 -17.94 28.94 29.09
N SER A 139 -18.76 28.01 28.59
CA SER A 139 -20.22 28.14 28.60
C SER A 139 -20.80 28.17 30.01
N ASN A 140 -20.25 27.38 30.94
CA ASN A 140 -20.64 27.40 32.35
C ASN A 140 -20.24 28.71 33.04
N GLU A 141 -19.03 29.21 32.79
CA GLU A 141 -18.56 30.50 33.32
C GLU A 141 -19.42 31.67 32.83
N ARG A 142 -19.79 31.66 31.54
CA ARG A 142 -20.73 32.64 30.97
C ARG A 142 -22.09 32.64 31.69
N LYS A 143 -22.63 31.46 32.01
CA LYS A 143 -23.87 31.34 32.79
C LYS A 143 -23.71 31.92 34.20
N GLN A 144 -22.61 31.62 34.88
CA GLN A 144 -22.33 32.16 36.21
C GLN A 144 -22.28 33.69 36.20
N ILE A 145 -21.61 34.30 35.21
CA ILE A 145 -21.58 35.76 35.05
C ILE A 145 -22.98 36.33 34.81
N SER A 146 -23.80 35.66 33.99
CA SER A 146 -25.20 36.07 33.78
C SER A 146 -26.00 36.04 35.08
N ASP A 147 -25.88 34.97 35.87
CA ASP A 147 -26.54 34.85 37.17
C ASP A 147 -26.05 35.92 38.16
N GLU A 148 -24.77 36.26 38.15
CA GLU A 148 -24.19 37.35 38.95
C GLU A 148 -24.71 38.73 38.51
N MET A 149 -24.87 38.96 37.21
CA MET A 149 -25.49 40.17 36.68
C MET A 149 -26.95 40.30 37.13
N ASP A 150 -27.73 39.23 37.09
CA ASP A 150 -29.12 39.22 37.57
C ASP A 150 -29.19 39.48 39.08
N ARG A 151 -28.24 38.96 39.85
CA ARG A 151 -28.11 39.27 41.29
C ARG A 151 -27.76 40.74 41.53
N LEU A 152 -26.87 41.33 40.73
CA LEU A 152 -26.55 42.76 40.82
C LEU A 152 -27.76 43.64 40.50
N ASP A 153 -28.56 43.26 39.49
CA ASP A 153 -29.78 43.97 39.13
C ASP A 153 -30.81 43.92 40.28
N LYS A 154 -31.04 42.75 40.88
CA LYS A 154 -31.93 42.61 42.06
C LYS A 154 -31.48 43.42 43.27
N LYS A 155 -30.18 43.40 43.60
CA LYS A 155 -29.63 44.18 44.72
C LYS A 155 -29.83 45.68 44.52
N ARG A 156 -29.74 46.15 43.27
CA ARG A 156 -30.02 47.54 42.93
C ARG A 156 -31.50 47.87 43.09
N GLU A 157 -32.40 47.02 42.59
CA GLU A 157 -33.85 47.19 42.77
C GLU A 157 -34.27 47.25 44.24
N GLN A 158 -33.56 46.51 45.09
CA GLN A 158 -33.75 46.49 46.55
C GLN A 158 -33.04 47.65 47.28
N ASN A 159 -32.36 48.56 46.56
CA ASN A 159 -31.53 49.65 47.10
C ASN A 159 -30.40 49.18 48.04
N GLU A 160 -29.95 47.93 47.93
CA GLU A 160 -28.89 47.36 48.78
C GLU A 160 -27.48 47.82 48.38
N ILE A 161 -27.33 48.35 47.15
CA ILE A 161 -26.06 48.82 46.58
C ILE A 161 -26.23 50.21 45.96
N SER A 162 -25.16 51.01 45.97
CA SER A 162 -25.17 52.33 45.32
C SER A 162 -25.08 52.22 43.79
N ASP A 163 -25.58 53.24 43.09
CA ASP A 163 -25.52 53.32 41.63
C ASP A 163 -24.07 53.25 41.10
N GLU A 164 -23.10 53.77 41.84
CA GLU A 164 -21.68 53.73 41.45
C GLU A 164 -21.10 52.31 41.53
N ILE A 165 -21.41 51.57 42.60
CA ILE A 165 -21.02 50.16 42.77
C ILE A 165 -21.69 49.30 41.70
N TYR A 166 -22.97 49.56 41.41
CA TYR A 166 -23.72 48.88 40.35
C TYR A 166 -23.09 49.08 38.97
N ARG A 167 -22.79 50.33 38.59
CA ARG A 167 -22.18 50.65 37.29
C ARG A 167 -20.81 49.99 37.12
N LYS A 168 -19.97 50.05 38.16
CA LYS A 168 -18.65 49.41 38.13
C LYS A 168 -18.75 47.90 37.96
N GLY A 169 -19.64 47.25 38.72
CA GLY A 169 -19.90 45.81 38.59
C GLY A 169 -20.45 45.43 37.21
N LYS A 170 -21.37 46.22 36.64
CA LYS A 170 -21.94 45.95 35.32
C LYS A 170 -20.89 46.07 34.20
N VAL A 171 -20.04 47.08 34.24
CA VAL A 171 -18.95 47.27 33.26
C VAL A 171 -17.94 46.12 33.32
N GLU A 172 -17.57 45.68 34.53
CA GLU A 172 -16.65 44.55 34.71
C GLU A 172 -17.23 43.24 34.14
N GLN A 173 -18.51 42.95 34.43
CA GLN A 173 -19.18 41.75 33.92
C GLN A 173 -19.35 41.79 32.39
N ILE A 174 -19.66 42.95 31.80
CA ILE A 174 -19.73 43.12 30.35
C ILE A 174 -18.37 42.88 29.70
N GLY A 175 -17.28 43.35 30.32
CA GLY A 175 -15.92 43.08 29.86
C GLY A 175 -15.60 41.58 29.83
N LYS A 176 -15.88 40.87 30.93
CA LYS A 176 -15.71 39.41 31.02
C LYS A 176 -16.55 38.66 29.97
N LEU A 177 -17.81 39.05 29.77
CA LEU A 177 -18.67 38.45 28.74
C LEU A 177 -18.14 38.67 27.32
N ALA A 178 -17.58 39.84 27.02
CA ALA A 178 -16.99 40.12 25.72
C ALA A 178 -15.76 39.25 25.44
N GLU A 179 -14.91 39.04 26.45
CA GLU A 179 -13.75 38.14 26.36
C GLU A 179 -14.17 36.69 26.15
N LEU A 180 -15.12 36.19 26.95
CA LEU A 180 -15.65 34.83 26.80
C LEU A 180 -16.31 34.62 25.43
N SER A 181 -17.06 35.61 24.91
CA SER A 181 -17.69 35.51 23.60
C SER A 181 -16.67 35.36 22.47
N ARG A 182 -15.50 35.99 22.57
CA ARG A 182 -14.43 35.85 21.57
C ARG A 182 -13.83 34.44 21.64
N VAL A 183 -13.52 33.98 22.85
CA VAL A 183 -12.98 32.64 23.09
C VAL A 183 -13.94 31.54 22.62
N GLU A 184 -15.25 31.68 22.91
CA GLU A 184 -16.28 30.75 22.41
C GLU A 184 -16.29 30.67 20.89
N SER A 185 -16.20 31.81 20.20
CA SER A 185 -16.21 31.86 18.74
C SER A 185 -14.98 31.16 18.15
N ASP A 186 -13.80 31.39 18.72
CA ASP A 186 -12.56 30.75 18.28
C ASP A 186 -12.59 29.23 18.52
N ILE A 187 -13.10 28.79 19.68
CA ILE A 187 -13.26 27.36 19.97
C ILE A 187 -14.27 26.71 19.02
N LYS A 188 -15.43 27.34 18.76
CA LYS A 188 -16.43 26.82 17.82
C LYS A 188 -15.87 26.68 16.41
N ARG A 189 -15.11 27.68 15.93
CA ARG A 189 -14.44 27.60 14.62
C ARG A 189 -13.50 26.40 14.58
N ARG A 190 -12.64 26.25 15.59
CA ARG A 190 -11.67 25.15 15.64
C ARG A 190 -12.33 23.77 15.75
N LEU A 191 -13.40 23.64 16.53
CA LEU A 191 -14.18 22.40 16.61
C LEU A 191 -14.76 21.99 15.25
N ASN A 192 -15.23 22.94 14.44
CA ASN A 192 -15.73 22.65 13.10
C ASN A 192 -14.62 22.21 12.14
N GLU A 193 -13.47 22.91 12.16
CA GLU A 193 -12.30 22.52 11.36
C GLU A 193 -11.85 21.08 11.66
N LEU A 194 -11.82 20.70 12.94
CA LEU A 194 -11.46 19.35 13.36
C LEU A 194 -12.51 18.31 12.95
N LEU A 195 -13.80 18.63 13.01
CA LEU A 195 -14.86 17.75 12.52
C LEU A 195 -14.74 17.48 11.02
N ASP A 196 -14.33 18.48 10.23
CA ASP A 196 -14.10 18.32 8.80
C ASP A 196 -12.93 17.37 8.52
N VAL A 197 -11.87 17.43 9.33
CA VAL A 197 -10.74 16.48 9.24
C VAL A 197 -11.17 15.06 9.63
N ILE A 198 -11.97 14.92 10.68
CA ILE A 198 -12.45 13.61 11.16
C ILE A 198 -13.37 12.95 10.11
N ARG A 199 -14.23 13.74 9.46
CA ARG A 199 -15.24 13.25 8.50
C ARG A 199 -14.68 12.87 7.13
N LYS A 200 -13.58 13.49 6.71
CA LYS A 200 -12.90 13.19 5.43
C LYS A 200 -12.10 11.90 5.55
#